data_AF-A0A171CQD0-F1
#
_entry.id   AF-A0A171CQD0-F1
#
_cell.length_a   1.000
_cell.length_b   1.000
_cell.length_c   1.000
_cell.angle_alpha   90.00
_cell.angle_beta   90.00
_cell.angle_gamma   90.00
#
_symmetry.space_group_name_H-M   'P 1'
#
loop_
_entity.id
_entity.type
_entity.pdbx_description
1 polymer ?
#
loop_
_entity_poly.entity_id
_entity_poly.type
_entity_poly.pdbx_seq_one_letter_code
_entity_poly.pdbx_strand_id
1 'polypeptide(L)'
;MARRGSVGRLVAGGLALAAAGWALRDVPAELGGRAAGERLARVLRSPQFRDGAFRNSVPADLVPPSSAPAILARMLLDRDGRRPAGPVPLVGSPATPPSETGLSVVWYGHATTLVEIEGRRVLFDPVWRERASPVPMAGPRRLHPPPVPLAGLPALDAVAISHDHYDHLDRATVRALTATQTAPFLVPLGIGAHLERWGVPSARIVELDWEEEAIVAGLRFTSTAARHFSGRTLRRNDTLWGSWVVASAQRRVFYAGDSGYFDGYARIGAAHGPFDLTLMPIGAYSPSWPDIHMDPEQAVAAHLDLGGELLLPVHWATFSLALHPWAEPVDRLWHEAKARDVRLAIPRPGDRIDAGDAPQIDPWWELLGEM
;
A
#
# COMPACT_ATOMS: atom_id res chain seq x y z
N MET A 1 -20.54 56.37 -4.64
CA MET A 1 -21.00 54.96 -4.63
C MET A 1 -19.87 53.90 -4.60
N ALA A 2 -18.60 54.25 -4.35
CA ALA A 2 -17.46 53.32 -4.51
C ALA A 2 -16.96 52.57 -3.23
N ARG A 3 -17.48 52.87 -2.03
CA ARG A 3 -16.97 52.30 -0.75
C ARG A 3 -17.58 50.97 -0.31
N ARG A 4 -18.74 50.55 -0.86
CA ARG A 4 -19.39 49.28 -0.47
C ARG A 4 -18.74 48.05 -1.14
N GLY A 5 -18.08 48.21 -2.28
CA GLY A 5 -17.43 47.12 -3.01
C GLY A 5 -16.09 46.65 -2.41
N SER A 6 -15.37 47.51 -1.69
CA SER A 6 -14.06 47.16 -1.09
C SER A 6 -14.20 46.38 0.22
N VAL A 7 -15.17 46.73 1.06
CA VAL A 7 -15.42 46.03 2.33
C VAL A 7 -15.91 44.59 2.08
N GLY A 8 -16.80 44.38 1.11
CA GLY A 8 -17.25 43.05 0.73
C GLY A 8 -16.13 42.15 0.19
N ARG A 9 -15.19 42.71 -0.58
CA ARG A 9 -14.00 42.00 -1.09
C ARG A 9 -13.00 41.65 0.03
N LEU A 10 -12.81 42.53 1.01
CA LEU A 10 -11.94 42.28 2.16
C LEU A 10 -12.51 41.20 3.09
N VAL A 11 -13.82 41.23 3.36
CA VAL A 11 -14.50 40.19 4.16
C VAL A 11 -14.48 38.84 3.43
N ALA A 12 -14.76 38.83 2.13
CA ALA A 12 -14.68 37.60 1.31
C ALA A 12 -13.25 37.03 1.25
N GLY A 13 -12.23 37.89 1.10
CA GLY A 13 -10.82 37.48 1.13
C GLY A 13 -10.40 36.91 2.49
N GLY A 14 -10.85 37.53 3.59
CA GLY A 14 -10.61 37.03 4.94
C GLY A 14 -11.26 35.67 5.20
N LEU A 15 -12.51 35.46 4.75
CA LEU A 15 -13.20 34.17 4.85
C LEU A 15 -12.54 33.08 4.01
N ALA A 16 -12.06 33.41 2.80
CA ALA A 16 -11.33 32.47 1.95
C ALA A 16 -9.99 32.03 2.58
N LEU A 17 -9.24 32.98 3.17
CA LEU A 17 -8.00 32.68 3.90
C LEU A 17 -8.26 31.83 5.16
N ALA A 18 -9.32 32.12 5.90
CA ALA A 18 -9.71 31.32 7.07
C ALA A 18 -10.12 29.90 6.68
N ALA A 19 -10.88 29.73 5.59
CA ALA A 19 -11.26 28.43 5.06
C ALA A 19 -10.04 27.63 4.56
N ALA A 20 -9.09 28.28 3.88
CA ALA A 20 -7.84 27.67 3.46
C ALA A 20 -6.97 27.26 4.66
N GLY A 21 -6.83 28.13 5.66
CA GLY A 21 -6.09 27.82 6.89
C GLY A 21 -6.71 26.65 7.67
N TRP A 22 -8.04 26.61 7.76
CA TRP A 22 -8.76 25.50 8.37
C TRP A 22 -8.58 24.19 7.59
N ALA A 23 -8.61 24.23 6.26
CA ALA A 23 -8.39 23.05 5.42
C ALA A 23 -6.97 22.47 5.53
N LEU A 24 -5.97 23.30 5.84
CA LEU A 24 -4.56 22.89 5.96
C LEU A 24 -4.12 22.60 7.40
N ARG A 25 -4.99 22.82 8.39
CA ARG A 25 -4.63 22.71 9.83
C ARG A 25 -4.09 21.34 10.24
N ASP A 26 -4.57 20.28 9.57
CA ASP A 26 -4.21 18.90 9.87
C ASP A 26 -2.96 18.43 9.11
N VAL A 27 -2.49 19.19 8.11
CA VAL A 27 -1.32 18.83 7.29
C VAL A 27 -0.10 18.52 8.16
N PRO A 28 0.29 19.35 9.16
CA PRO A 28 1.43 19.02 10.02
C PRO A 28 1.25 17.69 10.77
N ALA A 29 0.02 17.29 11.08
CA ALA A 29 -0.27 16.01 11.72
C ALA A 29 -0.16 14.84 10.71
N GLU A 30 -0.59 15.03 9.47
CA GLU A 30 -0.47 14.04 8.38
C GLU A 30 0.98 13.70 8.01
N LEU A 31 1.92 14.63 8.20
CA LEU A 31 3.35 14.43 7.93
C LEU A 31 4.03 13.39 8.85
N GLY A 32 3.36 12.96 9.93
CA GLY A 32 3.92 11.97 10.86
C GLY A 32 4.95 12.54 11.84
N GLY A 33 5.60 11.66 12.61
CA GLY A 33 6.67 11.97 13.57
C GLY A 33 8.06 11.64 13.04
N ARG A 34 9.10 11.87 13.84
CA ARG A 34 10.49 11.50 13.51
C ARG A 34 11.06 10.58 14.57
N ALA A 35 11.92 9.65 14.16
CA ALA A 35 12.62 8.78 15.09
C ALA A 35 13.41 9.60 16.12
N ALA A 36 13.29 9.22 17.39
CA ALA A 36 13.99 9.81 18.52
C ALA A 36 14.33 8.71 19.54
N GLY A 37 15.20 9.01 20.52
CA GLY A 37 15.55 8.09 21.60
C GLY A 37 16.06 6.73 21.10
N GLU A 38 15.55 5.65 21.69
CA GLU A 38 15.93 4.29 21.34
C GLU A 38 15.66 3.94 19.87
N ARG A 39 14.52 4.38 19.32
CA ARG A 39 14.18 4.17 17.90
C ARG A 39 15.22 4.79 16.98
N LEU A 40 15.64 6.03 17.25
CA LEU A 40 16.70 6.65 16.47
C LEU A 40 18.02 5.88 16.61
N ALA A 41 18.33 5.38 17.80
CA ALA A 41 19.52 4.56 18.00
C ALA A 41 19.44 3.24 17.21
N ARG A 42 18.27 2.62 17.06
CA ARG A 42 18.07 1.45 16.18
C ARG A 42 18.23 1.83 14.70
N VAL A 43 17.59 2.92 14.25
CA VAL A 43 17.75 3.44 12.88
C VAL A 43 19.21 3.66 12.53
N LEU A 44 19.99 4.33 13.39
CA LEU A 44 21.40 4.63 13.15
C LEU A 44 22.32 3.39 13.16
N ARG A 45 21.88 2.27 13.76
CA ARG A 45 22.61 0.99 13.77
C ARG A 45 22.19 0.05 12.64
N SER A 46 21.10 0.36 11.94
CA SER A 46 20.62 -0.45 10.82
C SER A 46 21.70 -0.55 9.75
N PRO A 47 21.98 -1.76 9.21
CA PRO A 47 22.88 -1.91 8.06
C PRO A 47 22.36 -1.18 6.82
N GLN A 48 21.06 -0.89 6.77
CA GLN A 48 20.39 -0.25 5.63
C GLN A 48 20.43 1.28 5.72
N PHE A 49 20.86 1.84 6.85
CA PHE A 49 20.94 3.27 7.07
C PHE A 49 22.38 3.79 6.92
N ARG A 50 22.63 4.61 5.90
CA ARG A 50 23.94 5.23 5.65
C ARG A 50 23.81 6.61 5.01
N ASP A 51 24.73 7.50 5.37
CA ASP A 51 24.75 8.90 4.92
C ASP A 51 23.44 9.66 5.21
N GLY A 52 22.83 9.38 6.37
CA GLY A 52 21.63 10.07 6.85
C GLY A 52 20.31 9.64 6.22
N ALA A 53 20.29 8.52 5.49
CA ALA A 53 19.09 7.95 4.87
C ALA A 53 19.15 6.41 4.77
N PHE A 54 17.99 5.76 4.74
CA PHE A 54 17.85 4.36 4.34
C PHE A 54 18.16 4.19 2.84
N ARG A 55 18.67 3.02 2.47
CA ARG A 55 19.12 2.70 1.10
C ARG A 55 18.61 1.32 0.66
N ASN A 56 18.32 1.20 -0.62
CA ASN A 56 18.07 -0.10 -1.24
C ASN A 56 19.35 -0.95 -1.26
N SER A 57 19.17 -2.28 -1.24
CA SER A 57 20.25 -3.26 -1.42
C SER A 57 20.86 -3.20 -2.84
N VAL A 58 20.04 -2.86 -3.83
CA VAL A 58 20.44 -2.58 -5.21
C VAL A 58 20.12 -1.10 -5.52
N PRO A 59 21.01 -0.33 -6.16
CA PRO A 59 20.71 1.05 -6.56
C PRO A 59 19.37 1.13 -7.32
N ALA A 60 18.61 2.20 -7.13
CA ALA A 60 17.32 2.38 -7.79
C ALA A 60 17.25 3.77 -8.41
N ASP A 61 16.84 3.84 -9.68
CA ASP A 61 16.59 5.06 -10.41
C ASP A 61 15.28 5.69 -9.95
N LEU A 62 15.42 6.80 -9.23
CA LEU A 62 14.32 7.67 -8.87
C LEU A 62 14.14 8.76 -9.93
N VAL A 63 12.92 9.31 -9.99
CA VAL A 63 12.61 10.45 -10.85
C VAL A 63 13.59 11.59 -10.61
N PRO A 64 14.35 12.03 -11.63
CA PRO A 64 15.22 13.18 -11.50
C PRO A 64 14.42 14.43 -11.13
N PRO A 65 14.89 15.28 -10.19
CA PRO A 65 14.17 16.49 -9.80
C PRO A 65 13.83 17.43 -10.97
N SER A 66 14.67 17.45 -12.01
CA SER A 66 14.47 18.23 -13.24
C SER A 66 13.27 17.76 -14.08
N SER A 67 12.94 16.46 -14.04
CA SER A 67 11.84 15.86 -14.80
C SER A 67 10.51 15.88 -14.05
N ALA A 68 10.54 16.07 -12.73
CA ALA A 68 9.36 16.05 -11.88
C ALA A 68 8.25 17.06 -12.28
N PRO A 69 8.54 18.33 -12.67
CA PRO A 69 7.51 19.26 -13.11
C PRO A 69 6.77 18.81 -14.37
N ALA A 70 7.49 18.24 -15.35
CA ALA A 70 6.91 17.76 -16.59
C ALA A 70 6.02 16.53 -16.34
N ILE A 71 6.47 15.59 -15.51
CA ILE A 71 5.69 14.43 -15.09
C ILE A 71 4.42 14.88 -14.36
N LEU A 72 4.54 15.81 -13.41
CA LEU A 72 3.39 16.35 -12.69
C LEU A 72 2.39 17.01 -13.64
N ALA A 73 2.86 17.78 -14.62
CA ALA A 73 2.00 18.37 -15.64
C ALA A 73 1.25 17.31 -16.43
N ARG A 74 1.92 16.24 -16.88
CA ARG A 74 1.27 15.10 -17.56
C ARG A 74 0.27 14.39 -16.66
N MET A 75 0.61 14.13 -15.40
CA MET A 75 -0.33 13.54 -14.44
C MET A 75 -1.57 14.41 -14.20
N LEU A 76 -1.48 15.72 -14.41
CA LEU A 76 -2.61 16.64 -14.29
C LEU A 76 -3.41 16.79 -15.59
N LEU A 77 -2.74 16.78 -16.75
CA LEU A 77 -3.32 17.09 -18.06
C LEU A 77 -3.73 15.83 -18.85
N ASP A 78 -2.88 14.81 -18.91
CA ASP A 78 -3.08 13.57 -19.69
C ASP A 78 -4.01 12.63 -18.91
N ARG A 79 -5.31 12.89 -18.84
CA ARG A 79 -6.26 12.12 -17.99
C ARG A 79 -6.97 10.97 -18.71
N ASP A 80 -6.88 10.93 -20.03
CA ASP A 80 -7.63 10.01 -20.86
C ASP A 80 -7.21 8.56 -20.58
N GLY A 81 -8.20 7.66 -20.51
CA GLY A 81 -7.98 6.23 -20.24
C GLY A 81 -7.50 5.87 -18.82
N ARG A 82 -7.16 6.83 -17.95
CA ARG A 82 -6.64 6.56 -16.58
C ARG A 82 -7.72 6.32 -15.52
N ARG A 83 -8.98 6.28 -15.95
CA ARG A 83 -10.15 6.05 -15.10
C ARG A 83 -11.07 5.07 -15.80
N PRO A 84 -11.82 4.24 -15.05
CA PRO A 84 -12.80 3.35 -15.64
C PRO A 84 -13.93 4.15 -16.30
N ALA A 85 -14.51 3.61 -17.37
CA ALA A 85 -15.66 4.19 -18.06
C ALA A 85 -16.95 4.18 -17.20
N GLY A 86 -17.02 3.30 -16.20
CA GLY A 86 -18.16 3.14 -15.31
C GLY A 86 -17.76 2.89 -13.85
N PRO A 87 -18.72 2.66 -12.95
CA PRO A 87 -18.44 2.31 -11.57
C PRO A 87 -17.73 0.96 -11.49
N VAL A 88 -16.66 0.89 -10.69
CA VAL A 88 -16.01 -0.38 -10.36
C VAL A 88 -16.99 -1.26 -9.59
N PRO A 89 -17.22 -2.52 -9.98
CA PRO A 89 -18.10 -3.42 -9.25
C PRO A 89 -17.49 -3.73 -7.87
N LEU A 90 -18.29 -3.54 -6.81
CA LEU A 90 -17.88 -3.79 -5.43
C LEU A 90 -18.66 -4.96 -4.86
N VAL A 91 -17.99 -5.77 -4.07
CA VAL A 91 -18.60 -6.89 -3.36
C VAL A 91 -18.66 -6.57 -1.87
N GLY A 92 -19.84 -6.76 -1.28
CA GLY A 92 -20.05 -6.50 0.14
C GLY A 92 -19.33 -7.51 1.04
N SER A 93 -19.47 -7.33 2.36
CA SER A 93 -18.79 -8.17 3.35
C SER A 93 -19.02 -9.68 3.09
N PRO A 94 -17.97 -10.48 2.84
CA PRO A 94 -18.14 -11.91 2.65
C PRO A 94 -18.58 -12.55 3.96
N ALA A 95 -19.74 -13.22 3.93
CA ALA A 95 -20.41 -13.79 5.11
C ALA A 95 -19.73 -15.05 5.70
N THR A 96 -18.52 -15.40 5.24
CA THR A 96 -17.89 -16.69 5.56
C THR A 96 -16.98 -16.56 6.78
N PRO A 97 -17.20 -17.36 7.84
CA PRO A 97 -16.29 -17.39 8.97
C PRO A 97 -14.90 -17.89 8.55
N PRO A 98 -13.83 -17.45 9.23
CA PRO A 98 -12.47 -17.88 8.91
C PRO A 98 -12.33 -19.39 9.14
N SER A 99 -11.65 -20.07 8.22
CA SER A 99 -11.29 -21.48 8.37
C SER A 99 -10.06 -21.60 9.28
N GLU A 100 -10.12 -22.50 10.26
CA GLU A 100 -8.99 -22.78 11.17
C GLU A 100 -7.78 -23.41 10.47
N THR A 101 -7.94 -23.90 9.23
CA THR A 101 -6.87 -24.57 8.45
C THR A 101 -6.68 -23.95 7.05
N GLY A 102 -7.53 -22.98 6.71
CA GLY A 102 -7.56 -22.37 5.39
C GLY A 102 -6.64 -21.17 5.26
N LEU A 103 -6.41 -20.78 4.00
CA LEU A 103 -5.79 -19.52 3.62
C LEU A 103 -6.75 -18.79 2.69
N SER A 104 -7.14 -17.58 3.05
CA SER A 104 -8.01 -16.77 2.20
C SER A 104 -7.65 -15.30 2.27
N VAL A 105 -8.09 -14.55 1.28
CA VAL A 105 -7.77 -13.13 1.13
C VAL A 105 -8.99 -12.37 0.65
N VAL A 106 -9.23 -11.21 1.24
CA VAL A 106 -10.18 -10.20 0.78
C VAL A 106 -9.40 -8.98 0.33
N TRP A 107 -9.58 -8.57 -0.93
CA TRP A 107 -8.94 -7.37 -1.46
C TRP A 107 -9.87 -6.17 -1.34
N TYR A 108 -9.50 -5.14 -0.58
CA TYR A 108 -10.34 -3.95 -0.35
C TYR A 108 -10.04 -2.80 -1.34
N GLY A 109 -9.08 -2.99 -2.24
CA GLY A 109 -8.60 -2.02 -3.21
C GLY A 109 -7.19 -1.53 -2.91
N HIS A 110 -6.48 -1.09 -3.94
CA HIS A 110 -5.08 -0.68 -3.91
C HIS A 110 -4.21 -1.78 -3.30
N ALA A 111 -3.42 -1.44 -2.29
CA ALA A 111 -2.60 -2.32 -1.47
C ALA A 111 -3.38 -2.99 -0.31
N THR A 112 -4.56 -2.48 0.04
CA THR A 112 -5.28 -2.93 1.22
C THR A 112 -5.86 -4.34 1.02
N THR A 113 -5.31 -5.29 1.77
CA THR A 113 -5.71 -6.71 1.74
C THR A 113 -5.87 -7.25 3.15
N LEU A 114 -6.96 -7.98 3.39
CA LEU A 114 -7.17 -8.73 4.62
C LEU A 114 -6.91 -10.20 4.30
N VAL A 115 -5.85 -10.76 4.88
CA VAL A 115 -5.49 -12.17 4.72
C VAL A 115 -5.86 -12.92 5.99
N GLU A 116 -6.57 -14.03 5.82
CA GLU A 116 -6.88 -14.96 6.90
C GLU A 116 -6.01 -16.20 6.73
N ILE A 117 -5.18 -16.47 7.74
CA ILE A 117 -4.22 -17.58 7.77
C ILE A 117 -4.56 -18.44 9.00
N GLU A 118 -5.16 -19.61 8.80
CA GLU A 118 -5.48 -20.56 9.87
C GLU A 118 -6.22 -19.91 11.06
N GLY A 119 -7.29 -19.19 10.74
CA GLY A 119 -8.10 -18.46 11.73
C GLY A 119 -7.56 -17.08 12.14
N ARG A 120 -6.34 -16.70 11.73
CA ARG A 120 -5.71 -15.41 12.10
C ARG A 120 -5.86 -14.37 11.00
N ARG A 121 -6.16 -13.14 11.38
CA ARG A 121 -6.44 -12.04 10.44
C ARG A 121 -5.35 -10.99 10.41
N VAL A 122 -4.71 -10.84 9.26
CA VAL A 122 -3.66 -9.84 9.01
C VAL A 122 -4.15 -8.84 7.98
N LEU A 123 -4.15 -7.56 8.33
CA LEU A 123 -4.52 -6.47 7.43
C LEU A 123 -3.24 -5.76 6.93
N PHE A 124 -3.01 -5.76 5.63
CA PHE A 124 -1.87 -5.08 5.01
C PHE A 124 -2.28 -3.70 4.49
N ASP A 125 -1.40 -2.70 4.69
CA ASP A 125 -1.48 -1.34 4.14
C ASP A 125 -2.89 -0.74 4.08
N PRO A 126 -3.58 -0.60 5.22
CA PRO A 126 -4.97 -0.16 5.24
C PRO A 126 -5.13 1.33 4.96
N VAL A 127 -5.87 1.64 3.89
CA VAL A 127 -6.23 3.01 3.51
C VAL A 127 -7.74 3.10 3.20
N TRP A 128 -8.49 3.71 4.13
CA TRP A 128 -9.93 3.96 3.95
C TRP A 128 -10.26 5.34 3.41
N ARG A 129 -9.31 6.28 3.40
CA ARG A 129 -9.59 7.65 2.97
C ARG A 129 -9.90 7.75 1.49
N GLU A 130 -10.59 8.84 1.16
CA GLU A 130 -10.93 9.19 -0.21
C GLU A 130 -9.71 9.62 -1.04
N ARG A 131 -8.69 10.19 -0.39
CA ARG A 131 -7.49 10.67 -1.07
C ARG A 131 -6.23 10.21 -0.37
N ALA A 132 -5.27 9.74 -1.16
CA ALA A 132 -3.90 9.46 -0.73
C ALA A 132 -3.08 10.76 -0.74
N SER A 133 -3.28 11.61 0.27
CA SER A 133 -2.68 12.95 0.32
C SER A 133 -2.66 13.53 1.74
N PRO A 134 -1.66 14.34 2.10
CA PRO A 134 -1.70 15.12 3.35
C PRO A 134 -2.74 16.25 3.31
N VAL A 135 -3.21 16.63 2.12
CA VAL A 135 -4.16 17.72 1.92
C VAL A 135 -5.52 17.12 1.52
N PRO A 136 -6.59 17.29 2.33
CA PRO A 136 -7.88 16.63 2.10
C PRO A 136 -8.55 16.93 0.75
N MET A 137 -8.22 18.07 0.13
CA MET A 137 -8.84 18.53 -1.11
C MET A 137 -7.96 18.33 -2.37
N ALA A 138 -6.73 17.84 -2.22
CA ALA A 138 -5.77 17.71 -3.31
C ALA A 138 -5.12 16.32 -3.32
N GLY A 139 -4.52 15.94 -4.44
CA GLY A 139 -3.86 14.66 -4.61
C GLY A 139 -4.79 13.53 -5.11
N PRO A 140 -4.24 12.31 -5.30
CA PRO A 140 -4.93 11.18 -5.88
C PRO A 140 -6.23 10.85 -5.13
N ARG A 141 -7.35 10.87 -5.84
CA ARG A 141 -8.67 10.46 -5.33
C ARG A 141 -8.94 9.03 -5.73
N ARG A 142 -9.48 8.24 -4.82
CA ARG A 142 -9.89 6.86 -5.11
C ARG A 142 -10.96 6.80 -6.20
N LEU A 143 -10.96 5.71 -6.96
CA LEU A 143 -11.82 5.50 -8.13
C LEU A 143 -13.12 4.75 -7.82
N HIS A 144 -13.20 4.14 -6.64
CA HIS A 144 -14.39 3.54 -6.05
C HIS A 144 -14.33 3.74 -4.53
N PRO A 145 -15.44 3.79 -3.77
CA PRO A 145 -15.40 3.79 -2.30
C PRO A 145 -14.84 2.48 -1.75
N PRO A 146 -14.41 2.40 -0.47
CA PRO A 146 -14.03 1.12 0.11
C PRO A 146 -15.27 0.22 0.14
N PRO A 147 -15.14 -1.08 -0.20
CA PRO A 147 -16.29 -1.96 -0.36
C PRO A 147 -17.03 -2.23 0.95
N VAL A 148 -16.35 -2.06 2.10
CA VAL A 148 -16.96 -2.10 3.43
C VAL A 148 -16.49 -0.90 4.27
N PRO A 149 -17.32 -0.38 5.20
CA PRO A 149 -16.86 0.62 6.16
C PRO A 149 -15.79 0.03 7.07
N LEU A 150 -14.85 0.86 7.54
CA LEU A 150 -13.75 0.40 8.41
C LEU A 150 -14.27 -0.25 9.71
N ALA A 151 -15.38 0.25 10.24
CA ALA A 151 -16.06 -0.33 11.41
C ALA A 151 -16.70 -1.70 11.13
N GLY A 152 -16.84 -2.08 9.86
CA GLY A 152 -17.30 -3.40 9.43
C GLY A 152 -16.18 -4.43 9.29
N LEU A 153 -14.92 -4.05 9.56
CA LEU A 153 -13.83 -5.02 9.60
C LEU A 153 -14.03 -6.01 10.76
N PRO A 154 -13.68 -7.29 10.55
CA PRO A 154 -13.64 -8.24 11.65
C PRO A 154 -12.53 -7.89 12.66
N ALA A 155 -12.52 -8.58 13.80
CA ALA A 155 -11.40 -8.49 14.73
C ALA A 155 -10.10 -8.91 14.04
N LEU A 156 -9.08 -8.05 14.13
CA LEU A 156 -7.77 -8.25 13.52
C LEU A 156 -6.79 -8.83 14.56
N ASP A 157 -5.90 -9.72 14.12
CA ASP A 157 -4.79 -10.21 14.93
C ASP A 157 -3.52 -9.36 14.72
N ALA A 158 -3.34 -8.78 13.53
CA ALA A 158 -2.22 -7.92 13.19
C ALA A 158 -2.57 -6.91 12.08
N VAL A 159 -1.88 -5.77 12.09
CA VAL A 159 -1.83 -4.81 10.97
C VAL A 159 -0.39 -4.69 10.52
N ALA A 160 -0.09 -4.94 9.25
CA ALA A 160 1.27 -4.86 8.70
C ALA A 160 1.36 -3.72 7.69
N ILE A 161 2.38 -2.86 7.84
CA ILE A 161 2.62 -1.71 6.96
C ILE A 161 3.92 -1.93 6.20
N SER A 162 3.92 -1.77 4.88
CA SER A 162 5.13 -1.92 4.05
C SER A 162 6.03 -0.69 4.09
N HIS A 163 5.47 0.53 4.05
CA HIS A 163 6.22 1.78 4.06
C HIS A 163 5.31 2.99 4.34
N ASP A 164 5.86 4.20 4.37
CA ASP A 164 5.19 5.39 4.89
C ASP A 164 4.46 6.28 3.86
N HIS A 165 4.30 5.87 2.60
CA HIS A 165 3.58 6.70 1.62
C HIS A 165 2.09 6.84 1.94
N TYR A 166 1.45 7.87 1.41
CA TYR A 166 0.07 8.24 1.78
C TYR A 166 -1.00 7.25 1.34
N ASP A 167 -0.71 6.43 0.33
CA ASP A 167 -1.55 5.37 -0.20
C ASP A 167 -1.29 4.00 0.44
N HIS A 168 -0.33 3.90 1.36
CA HIS A 168 -0.04 2.69 2.16
C HIS A 168 -0.17 2.91 3.67
N LEU A 169 0.07 4.14 4.14
CA LEU A 169 0.01 4.53 5.53
C LEU A 169 -0.86 5.78 5.73
N ASP A 170 -2.07 5.53 6.22
CA ASP A 170 -3.09 6.56 6.39
C ASP A 170 -3.36 6.86 7.88
N ARG A 171 -3.06 8.09 8.32
CA ARG A 171 -3.29 8.54 9.71
C ARG A 171 -4.72 8.35 10.22
N ALA A 172 -5.77 8.67 9.45
CA ALA A 172 -7.15 8.54 9.92
C ALA A 172 -7.54 7.07 10.07
N THR A 173 -7.09 6.23 9.15
CA THR A 173 -7.27 4.77 9.20
C THR A 173 -6.54 4.20 10.39
N VAL A 174 -5.27 4.57 10.62
CA VAL A 174 -4.50 4.19 11.81
C VAL A 174 -5.22 4.60 13.09
N ARG A 175 -5.69 5.84 13.20
CA ARG A 175 -6.40 6.33 14.40
C ARG A 175 -7.69 5.56 14.66
N ALA A 176 -8.46 5.30 13.62
CA ALA A 176 -9.70 4.55 13.73
C ALA A 176 -9.44 3.08 14.10
N LEU A 177 -8.45 2.42 13.50
CA LEU A 177 -8.00 1.08 13.88
C LEU A 177 -7.47 1.05 15.32
N THR A 178 -6.74 2.07 15.75
CA THR A 178 -6.26 2.19 17.15
C THR A 178 -7.41 2.21 18.14
N ALA A 179 -8.48 2.94 17.80
CA ALA A 179 -9.66 3.09 18.65
C ALA A 179 -10.59 1.87 18.66
N THR A 180 -10.58 1.06 17.60
CA THR A 180 -11.57 -0.02 17.39
C THR A 180 -10.98 -1.43 17.47
N GLN A 181 -9.67 -1.56 17.37
CA GLN A 181 -8.96 -2.85 17.35
C GLN A 181 -7.88 -2.88 18.44
N THR A 182 -7.51 -4.07 18.89
CA THR A 182 -6.40 -4.30 19.83
C THR A 182 -5.12 -4.77 19.14
N ALA A 183 -5.21 -5.19 17.86
CA ALA A 183 -4.09 -5.68 17.07
C ALA A 183 -2.85 -4.76 17.13
N PRO A 184 -1.62 -5.31 17.24
CA PRO A 184 -0.41 -4.55 17.06
C PRO A 184 -0.21 -4.17 15.58
N PHE A 185 0.55 -3.10 15.37
CA PHE A 185 1.06 -2.66 14.09
C PHE A 185 2.50 -3.16 13.94
N LEU A 186 2.75 -3.95 12.91
CA LEU A 186 4.08 -4.35 12.46
C LEU A 186 4.51 -3.42 11.33
N VAL A 187 5.64 -2.76 11.50
CA VAL A 187 6.11 -1.73 10.57
C VAL A 187 7.64 -1.76 10.41
N PRO A 188 8.20 -1.34 9.27
CA PRO A 188 9.62 -1.08 9.16
C PRO A 188 10.14 -0.02 10.15
N LEU A 189 11.43 -0.07 10.46
CA LEU A 189 12.10 0.88 11.34
C LEU A 189 11.78 2.35 11.01
N GLY A 190 11.48 3.14 12.05
CA GLY A 190 11.25 4.58 11.95
C GLY A 190 9.77 4.94 11.79
N ILE A 191 8.95 4.08 11.18
CA ILE A 191 7.51 4.31 11.00
C ILE A 191 6.79 4.37 12.35
N GLY A 192 7.30 3.69 13.38
CA GLY A 192 6.73 3.75 14.74
C GLY A 192 6.64 5.18 15.28
N ALA A 193 7.53 6.08 14.87
CA ALA A 193 7.44 7.49 15.26
C ALA A 193 6.21 8.20 14.68
N HIS A 194 5.75 7.82 13.48
CA HIS A 194 4.49 8.30 12.93
C HIS A 194 3.31 7.76 13.73
N LEU A 195 3.30 6.45 13.99
CA LEU A 195 2.23 5.77 14.72
C LEU A 195 2.06 6.33 16.15
N GLU A 196 3.14 6.48 16.91
CA GLU A 196 3.11 7.06 18.26
C GLU A 196 2.55 8.48 18.23
N ARG A 197 3.00 9.31 17.26
CA ARG A 197 2.49 10.67 17.10
C ARG A 197 0.99 10.70 16.77
N TRP A 198 0.47 9.67 16.14
CA TRP A 198 -0.96 9.54 15.82
C TRP A 198 -1.77 8.89 16.95
N GLY A 199 -1.12 8.51 18.05
CA GLY A 199 -1.77 8.00 19.27
C GLY A 199 -1.82 6.49 19.36
N VAL A 200 -1.06 5.75 18.54
CA VAL A 200 -0.88 4.31 18.74
C VAL A 200 -0.03 4.09 20.00
N PRO A 201 -0.49 3.31 20.98
CA PRO A 201 0.32 2.98 22.15
C PRO A 201 1.61 2.26 21.73
N SER A 202 2.75 2.62 22.32
CA SER A 202 4.06 2.02 21.98
C SER A 202 4.08 0.50 22.14
N ALA A 203 3.35 -0.04 23.11
CA ALA A 203 3.19 -1.49 23.32
C ALA A 203 2.47 -2.22 22.18
N ARG A 204 1.82 -1.49 21.26
CA ARG A 204 1.17 -2.02 20.06
C ARG A 204 1.99 -1.77 18.79
N ILE A 205 3.24 -1.33 18.91
CA ILE A 205 4.10 -1.05 17.75
C ILE A 205 5.28 -2.03 17.77
N VAL A 206 5.40 -2.81 16.71
CA VAL A 206 6.51 -3.71 16.47
C VAL A 206 7.29 -3.18 15.28
N GLU A 207 8.46 -2.60 15.54
CA GLU A 207 9.34 -2.07 14.50
C GLU A 207 10.45 -3.04 14.15
N LEU A 208 10.55 -3.38 12.87
CA LEU A 208 11.50 -4.37 12.34
C LEU A 208 12.40 -3.76 11.28
N ASP A 209 13.69 -4.08 11.33
CA ASP A 209 14.60 -3.92 10.19
C ASP A 209 14.37 -5.06 9.18
N TRP A 210 15.04 -5.02 8.03
CA TRP A 210 15.08 -6.18 7.15
C TRP A 210 15.77 -7.36 7.85
N GLU A 211 15.26 -8.56 7.58
CA GLU A 211 15.64 -9.85 8.18
C GLU A 211 15.28 -9.99 9.67
N GLU A 212 14.74 -8.95 10.32
CA GLU A 212 14.20 -9.08 11.67
C GLU A 212 12.80 -9.72 11.64
N GLU A 213 12.50 -10.47 12.70
CA GLU A 213 11.25 -11.20 12.85
C GLU A 213 10.52 -10.89 14.16
N ALA A 214 9.21 -11.08 14.14
CA ALA A 214 8.35 -11.05 15.32
C ALA A 214 7.27 -12.12 15.23
N ILE A 215 6.87 -12.66 16.37
CA ILE A 215 5.74 -13.61 16.47
C ILE A 215 4.54 -12.87 17.06
N VAL A 216 3.44 -12.83 16.32
CA VAL A 216 2.17 -12.19 16.72
C VAL A 216 1.03 -13.15 16.44
N ALA A 217 0.20 -13.43 17.45
CA ALA A 217 -0.94 -14.33 17.35
C ALA A 217 -0.62 -15.73 16.77
N GLY A 218 0.61 -16.23 16.98
CA GLY A 218 1.08 -17.51 16.45
C GLY A 218 1.61 -17.47 15.01
N LEU A 219 1.55 -16.32 14.35
CA LEU A 219 2.15 -16.10 13.04
C LEU A 219 3.54 -15.47 13.20
N ARG A 220 4.52 -15.96 12.44
CA ARG A 220 5.84 -15.35 12.30
C ARG A 220 5.80 -14.34 11.17
N PHE A 221 6.12 -13.10 11.49
CA PHE A 221 6.32 -12.02 10.55
C PHE A 221 7.83 -11.80 10.38
N THR A 222 8.30 -11.78 9.15
CA THR A 222 9.67 -11.37 8.81
C THR A 222 9.58 -10.18 7.88
N SER A 223 10.21 -9.07 8.27
CA SER A 223 10.36 -7.91 7.40
C SER A 223 11.48 -8.22 6.42
N THR A 224 11.20 -8.20 5.12
CA THR A 224 12.17 -8.56 4.08
C THR A 224 12.47 -7.38 3.17
N ALA A 225 13.57 -7.48 2.43
CA ALA A 225 13.97 -6.42 1.50
C ALA A 225 12.88 -6.08 0.48
N ALA A 226 12.83 -4.81 0.09
CA ALA A 226 12.06 -4.31 -1.04
C ALA A 226 12.90 -3.25 -1.77
N ARG A 227 12.67 -3.07 -3.07
CA ARG A 227 13.30 -2.03 -3.87
C ARG A 227 12.33 -0.87 -4.03
N HIS A 228 12.34 0.05 -3.08
CA HIS A 228 11.44 1.20 -3.05
C HIS A 228 12.09 2.40 -2.33
N PHE A 229 11.30 3.32 -1.81
CA PHE A 229 11.76 4.46 -1.02
C PHE A 229 10.68 4.86 0.01
N SER A 230 10.95 5.86 0.84
CA SER A 230 9.96 6.39 1.78
C SER A 230 9.98 7.91 1.80
N GLY A 231 8.91 8.52 2.31
CA GLY A 231 8.87 9.93 2.64
C GLY A 231 7.47 10.52 2.64
N ARG A 232 7.15 11.19 3.74
CA ARG A 232 5.93 12.00 3.90
C ARG A 232 6.19 13.50 3.79
N THR A 233 7.46 13.91 3.75
CA THR A 233 7.91 15.31 3.76
C THR A 233 8.85 15.61 2.58
N LEU A 234 9.48 16.79 2.58
CA LEU A 234 10.54 17.10 1.61
C LEU A 234 11.80 16.24 1.84
N ARG A 235 12.00 15.72 3.05
CA ARG A 235 13.02 14.70 3.34
C ARG A 235 12.42 13.32 3.04
N ARG A 236 13.21 12.51 2.34
CA ARG A 236 12.90 11.11 2.01
C ARG A 236 13.82 10.17 2.78
N ASN A 237 13.42 8.90 2.86
CA ASN A 237 14.23 7.79 3.35
C ASN A 237 14.70 7.96 4.81
N ASP A 238 13.92 8.63 5.66
CA ASP A 238 14.14 8.69 7.11
C ASP A 238 13.38 7.60 7.89
N THR A 239 12.51 6.85 7.21
CA THR A 239 11.92 5.58 7.63
C THR A 239 12.32 4.47 6.65
N LEU A 240 12.36 3.22 7.12
CA LEU A 240 12.59 2.07 6.26
C LEU A 240 11.30 1.72 5.49
N TRP A 241 11.45 1.01 4.38
CA TRP A 241 10.38 0.36 3.60
C TRP A 241 10.69 -1.13 3.51
N GLY A 242 9.70 -1.99 3.30
CA GLY A 242 9.95 -3.43 3.22
C GLY A 242 8.80 -4.21 2.62
N SER A 243 9.06 -5.49 2.41
CA SER A 243 8.06 -6.52 2.13
C SER A 243 7.85 -7.37 3.39
N TRP A 244 6.82 -8.20 3.38
CA TRP A 244 6.46 -9.04 4.51
C TRP A 244 6.36 -10.50 4.11
N VAL A 245 7.09 -11.35 4.82
CA VAL A 245 6.81 -12.78 4.91
C VAL A 245 5.94 -13.01 6.15
N VAL A 246 4.81 -13.69 5.99
CA VAL A 246 3.95 -14.10 7.10
C VAL A 246 3.76 -15.61 7.03
N ALA A 247 4.29 -16.32 8.02
CA ALA A 247 4.27 -17.76 8.09
C ALA A 247 3.54 -18.26 9.33
N SER A 248 2.59 -19.17 9.13
CA SER A 248 2.11 -20.08 10.18
C SER A 248 2.94 -21.38 10.16
N ALA A 249 2.47 -22.43 10.83
CA ALA A 249 3.13 -23.73 10.77
C ALA A 249 2.91 -24.44 9.41
N GLN A 250 1.88 -24.08 8.64
CA GLN A 250 1.49 -24.76 7.40
C GLN A 250 1.34 -23.81 6.21
N ARG A 251 1.10 -22.52 6.44
CA ARG A 251 0.80 -21.54 5.39
C ARG A 251 1.82 -20.42 5.38
N ARG A 252 2.18 -19.94 4.19
CA ARG A 252 3.13 -18.85 3.99
C ARG A 252 2.59 -17.87 2.96
N VAL A 253 2.58 -16.60 3.36
CA VAL A 253 2.11 -15.48 2.55
C VAL A 253 3.25 -14.50 2.36
N PHE A 254 3.43 -14.04 1.12
CA PHE A 254 4.32 -12.95 0.80
C PHE A 254 3.52 -11.70 0.41
N TYR A 255 3.82 -10.56 1.02
CA TYR A 255 3.29 -9.27 0.64
C TYR A 255 4.41 -8.33 0.22
N ALA A 256 4.42 -7.93 -1.05
CA ALA A 256 5.54 -7.21 -1.65
C ALA A 256 5.59 -5.70 -1.31
N GLY A 257 4.53 -5.13 -0.73
CA GLY A 257 4.31 -3.69 -0.76
C GLY A 257 4.08 -3.23 -2.20
N ASP A 258 4.72 -2.13 -2.59
CA ASP A 258 4.71 -1.56 -3.95
C ASP A 258 6.11 -1.59 -4.62
N SER A 259 6.98 -2.49 -4.15
CA SER A 259 8.37 -2.67 -4.57
C SER A 259 8.55 -2.78 -6.09
N GLY A 260 9.71 -2.33 -6.58
CA GLY A 260 10.23 -2.67 -7.89
C GLY A 260 10.90 -4.04 -7.93
N TYR A 261 11.21 -4.52 -9.14
CA TYR A 261 11.88 -5.80 -9.33
C TYR A 261 13.35 -5.76 -8.92
N PHE A 262 13.82 -6.82 -8.26
CA PHE A 262 15.21 -7.03 -7.90
C PHE A 262 15.51 -8.51 -7.63
N ASP A 263 16.80 -8.86 -7.66
CA ASP A 263 17.31 -10.23 -7.48
C ASP A 263 17.04 -10.83 -6.08
N GLY A 264 16.59 -10.01 -5.11
CA GLY A 264 16.31 -10.47 -3.77
C GLY A 264 15.05 -11.32 -3.67
N TYR A 265 14.13 -11.28 -4.63
CA TYR A 265 12.97 -12.17 -4.63
C TYR A 265 13.37 -13.65 -4.66
N ALA A 266 14.38 -14.02 -5.45
CA ALA A 266 14.89 -15.39 -5.49
C ALA A 266 15.54 -15.80 -4.16
N ARG A 267 16.23 -14.87 -3.48
CA ARG A 267 16.79 -15.13 -2.14
C ARG A 267 15.70 -15.29 -1.09
N ILE A 268 14.67 -14.46 -1.12
CA ILE A 268 13.51 -14.54 -0.21
C ILE A 268 12.77 -15.87 -0.44
N GLY A 269 12.52 -16.24 -1.70
CA GLY A 269 11.92 -17.53 -2.07
C GLY A 269 12.72 -18.71 -1.56
N ALA A 270 14.04 -18.69 -1.72
CA ALA A 270 14.92 -19.75 -1.22
C ALA A 270 14.96 -19.84 0.32
N ALA A 271 14.85 -18.71 1.02
CA ALA A 271 14.93 -18.66 2.48
C ALA A 271 13.60 -18.97 3.20
N HIS A 272 12.48 -18.56 2.61
CA HIS A 272 11.17 -18.58 3.26
C HIS A 272 10.08 -19.33 2.50
N GLY A 273 10.29 -19.59 1.21
CA GLY A 273 9.31 -20.23 0.35
C GLY A 273 9.25 -21.76 0.49
N PRO A 274 8.43 -22.43 -0.35
CA PRO A 274 7.47 -21.82 -1.27
C PRO A 274 6.35 -21.10 -0.50
N PHE A 275 5.66 -20.18 -1.19
CA PHE A 275 4.55 -19.40 -0.63
C PHE A 275 3.22 -19.86 -1.22
N ASP A 276 2.23 -20.12 -0.38
CA ASP A 276 0.87 -20.45 -0.83
C ASP A 276 0.21 -19.26 -1.55
N LEU A 277 0.52 -18.02 -1.11
CA LEU A 277 -0.06 -16.80 -1.67
C LEU A 277 0.99 -15.69 -1.74
N THR A 278 1.11 -15.05 -2.90
CA THR A 278 1.88 -13.83 -3.08
C THR A 278 0.97 -12.68 -3.49
N LEU A 279 1.06 -11.58 -2.77
CA LEU A 279 0.36 -10.33 -3.04
C LEU A 279 1.32 -9.38 -3.74
N MET A 280 1.12 -9.18 -5.05
CA MET A 280 2.10 -8.52 -5.93
C MET A 280 1.56 -7.21 -6.52
N PRO A 281 2.26 -6.08 -6.39
CA PRO A 281 1.86 -4.82 -7.01
C PRO A 281 2.02 -4.92 -8.53
N ILE A 282 1.03 -4.40 -9.26
CA ILE A 282 1.06 -4.42 -10.74
C ILE A 282 0.87 -3.04 -11.37
N GLY A 283 0.49 -2.03 -10.58
CA GLY A 283 0.20 -0.69 -11.06
C GLY A 283 1.21 0.34 -10.56
N ALA A 284 1.03 1.59 -11.01
CA ALA A 284 1.90 2.74 -10.73
C ALA A 284 3.30 2.68 -11.35
N TYR A 285 3.57 1.74 -12.26
CA TYR A 285 4.83 1.69 -13.01
C TYR A 285 4.92 2.81 -14.08
N SER A 286 6.15 3.16 -14.45
CA SER A 286 6.44 4.12 -15.51
C SER A 286 7.90 4.00 -15.97
N PRO A 287 8.20 4.25 -17.25
CA PRO A 287 9.58 4.40 -17.72
C PRO A 287 10.38 5.50 -17.00
N SER A 288 9.70 6.44 -16.34
CA SER A 288 10.36 7.51 -15.58
C SER A 288 10.87 7.10 -14.19
N TRP A 289 10.50 5.91 -13.70
CA TRP A 289 10.93 5.35 -12.42
C TRP A 289 10.93 3.81 -12.45
N PRO A 290 11.68 3.21 -13.38
CA PRO A 290 11.55 1.79 -13.73
C PRO A 290 11.94 0.82 -12.60
N ASP A 291 12.61 1.33 -11.56
CA ASP A 291 13.25 0.51 -10.53
C ASP A 291 12.45 0.37 -9.23
N ILE A 292 11.44 1.21 -9.01
CA ILE A 292 10.75 1.30 -7.72
C ILE A 292 9.32 0.76 -7.74
N HIS A 293 8.76 0.50 -8.91
CA HIS A 293 7.47 -0.16 -9.07
C HIS A 293 7.59 -1.21 -10.17
N MET A 294 7.19 -2.44 -9.86
CA MET A 294 7.13 -3.51 -10.85
C MET A 294 6.09 -3.18 -11.93
N ASP A 295 6.44 -3.48 -13.18
CA ASP A 295 5.42 -3.72 -14.19
C ASP A 295 4.79 -5.13 -14.02
N PRO A 296 3.69 -5.43 -14.72
CA PRO A 296 2.98 -6.70 -14.54
C PRO A 296 3.84 -7.94 -14.84
N GLU A 297 4.72 -7.87 -15.84
CA GLU A 297 5.59 -8.97 -16.23
C GLU A 297 6.68 -9.22 -15.18
N GLN A 298 7.22 -8.15 -14.60
CA GLN A 298 8.11 -8.22 -13.44
C GLN A 298 7.41 -8.78 -12.21
N ALA A 299 6.13 -8.47 -11.98
CA ALA A 299 5.36 -9.05 -10.89
C ALA A 299 5.20 -10.57 -11.03
N VAL A 300 4.98 -11.08 -12.26
CA VAL A 300 4.99 -12.51 -12.56
C VAL A 300 6.37 -13.13 -12.34
N ALA A 301 7.44 -12.47 -12.79
CA ALA A 301 8.81 -12.94 -12.56
C ALA A 301 9.15 -13.04 -11.07
N ALA A 302 8.82 -12.00 -10.29
CA ALA A 302 9.04 -12.00 -8.84
C ALA A 302 8.22 -13.09 -8.13
N HIS A 303 6.96 -13.31 -8.52
CA HIS A 303 6.15 -14.41 -8.02
C HIS A 303 6.81 -15.78 -8.23
N LEU A 304 7.37 -16.01 -9.42
CA LEU A 304 8.09 -17.24 -9.75
C LEU A 304 9.39 -17.38 -8.94
N ASP A 305 10.17 -16.29 -8.80
CA ASP A 305 11.39 -16.27 -8.00
C ASP A 305 11.12 -16.55 -6.51
N LEU A 306 9.96 -16.12 -6.01
CA LEU A 306 9.49 -16.41 -4.66
C LEU A 306 9.05 -17.87 -4.48
N GLY A 307 8.84 -18.62 -5.55
CA GLY A 307 8.21 -19.94 -5.50
C GLY A 307 6.75 -19.85 -5.02
N GLY A 308 6.02 -18.84 -5.49
CA GLY A 308 4.61 -18.65 -5.16
C GLY A 308 3.69 -19.67 -5.87
N GLU A 309 2.63 -20.09 -5.18
CA GLU A 309 1.61 -20.98 -5.74
C GLU A 309 0.43 -20.22 -6.35
N LEU A 310 -0.08 -19.19 -5.66
CA LEU A 310 -1.15 -18.32 -6.14
C LEU A 310 -0.70 -16.86 -6.13
N LEU A 311 -0.80 -16.19 -7.28
CA LEU A 311 -0.61 -14.75 -7.41
C LEU A 311 -1.95 -14.02 -7.25
N LEU A 312 -2.02 -13.02 -6.38
CA LEU A 312 -3.10 -12.03 -6.34
C LEU A 312 -2.53 -10.62 -6.56
N PRO A 313 -3.03 -9.87 -7.57
CA PRO A 313 -2.53 -8.54 -7.85
C PRO A 313 -3.09 -7.48 -6.91
N VAL A 314 -2.22 -6.58 -6.46
CA VAL A 314 -2.54 -5.39 -5.67
C VAL A 314 -2.01 -4.13 -6.36
N HIS A 315 -2.19 -2.97 -5.73
CA HIS A 315 -1.65 -1.68 -6.20
C HIS A 315 -2.24 -1.20 -7.55
N TRP A 316 -3.47 -1.62 -7.86
CA TRP A 316 -4.21 -1.21 -9.05
C TRP A 316 -5.69 -0.96 -8.72
N ALA A 317 -6.48 -0.57 -9.72
CA ALA A 317 -7.91 -0.34 -9.65
C ALA A 317 -8.44 0.63 -8.56
N THR A 318 -7.61 1.42 -7.90
CA THR A 318 -8.11 2.27 -6.79
C THR A 318 -7.61 3.70 -6.88
N PHE A 319 -6.33 3.93 -7.10
CA PHE A 319 -5.79 5.27 -7.34
C PHE A 319 -5.10 5.35 -8.70
N SER A 320 -5.23 6.49 -9.38
CA SER A 320 -4.43 6.79 -10.57
C SER A 320 -3.12 7.45 -10.14
N LEU A 321 -2.07 6.64 -9.98
CA LEU A 321 -0.75 7.05 -9.48
C LEU A 321 0.34 7.09 -10.56
N ALA A 322 0.02 6.65 -11.78
CA ALA A 322 0.91 6.75 -12.93
C ALA A 322 0.12 7.11 -14.20
N LEU A 323 0.82 7.08 -15.34
CA LEU A 323 0.27 7.48 -16.65
C LEU A 323 -0.32 6.32 -17.45
N HIS A 324 -0.13 5.06 -17.02
CA HIS A 324 -0.71 3.92 -17.72
C HIS A 324 -2.26 3.99 -17.70
N PRO A 325 -2.93 3.46 -18.74
CA PRO A 325 -4.38 3.26 -18.74
C PRO A 325 -4.85 2.43 -17.53
N TRP A 326 -6.12 2.60 -17.16
CA TRP A 326 -6.70 1.99 -15.97
C TRP A 326 -6.64 0.45 -15.96
N ALA A 327 -7.02 -0.18 -17.08
CA ALA A 327 -7.11 -1.64 -17.20
C ALA A 327 -5.77 -2.29 -17.60
N GLU A 328 -4.87 -1.53 -18.23
CA GLU A 328 -3.60 -2.04 -18.78
C GLU A 328 -2.80 -2.92 -17.79
N PRO A 329 -2.63 -2.56 -16.49
CA PRO A 329 -1.88 -3.39 -15.55
C PRO A 329 -2.40 -4.83 -15.44
N VAL A 330 -3.71 -5.00 -15.30
CA VAL A 330 -4.32 -6.30 -15.06
C VAL A 330 -4.45 -7.10 -16.34
N ASP A 331 -4.65 -6.43 -17.48
CA ASP A 331 -4.63 -7.06 -18.80
C ASP A 331 -3.26 -7.67 -19.07
N ARG A 332 -2.19 -6.89 -18.91
CA ARG A 332 -0.81 -7.38 -19.10
C ARG A 332 -0.46 -8.50 -18.13
N LEU A 333 -0.84 -8.37 -16.86
CA LEU A 333 -0.65 -9.43 -15.87
C LEU A 333 -1.33 -10.73 -16.32
N TRP A 334 -2.58 -10.66 -16.76
CA TRP A 334 -3.35 -11.83 -17.12
C TRP A 334 -2.75 -12.54 -18.34
N HIS A 335 -2.28 -11.79 -19.33
CA HIS A 335 -1.58 -12.33 -20.49
C HIS A 335 -0.26 -13.01 -20.08
N GLU A 336 0.56 -12.34 -19.28
CA GLU A 336 1.85 -12.90 -18.86
C GLU A 336 1.68 -14.15 -17.97
N ALA A 337 0.73 -14.12 -17.03
CA ALA A 337 0.44 -15.26 -16.17
C ALA A 337 0.00 -16.48 -17.00
N LYS A 338 -0.86 -16.30 -18.01
CA LYS A 338 -1.22 -17.37 -18.96
C LYS A 338 0.00 -17.88 -19.72
N ALA A 339 0.86 -16.98 -20.20
CA ALA A 339 2.04 -17.36 -20.98
C ALA A 339 3.05 -18.17 -20.16
N ARG A 340 3.10 -17.98 -18.84
CA ARG A 340 4.01 -18.67 -17.92
C ARG A 340 3.34 -19.74 -17.03
N ASP A 341 2.10 -20.10 -17.31
CA ASP A 341 1.32 -21.09 -16.54
C ASP A 341 1.25 -20.78 -15.03
N VAL A 342 1.12 -19.49 -14.70
CA VAL A 342 1.00 -19.01 -13.31
C VAL A 342 -0.46 -19.02 -12.89
N ARG A 343 -0.74 -19.67 -11.75
CA ARG A 343 -2.06 -19.63 -11.13
C ARG A 343 -2.34 -18.23 -10.58
N LEU A 344 -3.43 -17.64 -11.03
CA LEU A 344 -3.76 -16.23 -10.80
C LEU A 344 -5.19 -16.09 -10.28
N ALA A 345 -5.39 -15.23 -9.28
CA ALA A 345 -6.71 -14.78 -8.84
C ALA A 345 -6.85 -13.26 -9.02
N ILE A 346 -7.91 -12.81 -9.70
CA ILE A 346 -8.19 -11.38 -9.92
C ILE A 346 -9.56 -11.04 -9.30
N PRO A 347 -9.62 -10.77 -7.99
CA PRO A 347 -10.87 -10.42 -7.31
C PRO A 347 -11.40 -9.04 -7.74
N ARG A 348 -12.71 -8.82 -7.60
CA ARG A 348 -13.26 -7.46 -7.48
C ARG A 348 -12.96 -6.93 -6.07
N PRO A 349 -12.94 -5.61 -5.84
CA PRO A 349 -12.82 -5.08 -4.50
C PRO A 349 -13.95 -5.59 -3.58
N GLY A 350 -13.57 -6.32 -2.54
CA GLY A 350 -14.43 -6.97 -1.55
C GLY A 350 -14.64 -8.47 -1.75
N ASP A 351 -14.24 -9.03 -2.89
CA ASP A 351 -14.29 -10.48 -3.10
C ASP A 351 -13.35 -11.20 -2.13
N ARG A 352 -13.82 -12.35 -1.62
CA ARG A 352 -13.02 -13.30 -0.86
C ARG A 352 -12.54 -14.40 -1.79
N ILE A 353 -11.24 -14.65 -1.79
CA ILE A 353 -10.59 -15.74 -2.51
C ILE A 353 -10.04 -16.74 -1.50
N ASP A 354 -10.42 -18.01 -1.63
CA ASP A 354 -9.73 -19.12 -0.95
C ASP A 354 -8.52 -19.51 -1.81
N ALA A 355 -7.32 -19.53 -1.22
CA ALA A 355 -6.10 -19.84 -1.98
C ALA A 355 -6.05 -21.30 -2.45
N GLY A 356 -6.70 -22.22 -1.71
CA GLY A 356 -6.82 -23.61 -2.10
C GLY A 356 -7.76 -23.81 -3.30
N ASP A 357 -8.83 -23.02 -3.37
CA ASP A 357 -9.90 -23.13 -4.37
C ASP A 357 -10.18 -21.78 -5.05
N ALA A 358 -9.12 -21.19 -5.64
CA ALA A 358 -9.25 -19.92 -6.35
C ALA A 358 -10.23 -20.06 -7.53
N PRO A 359 -11.27 -19.19 -7.63
CA PRO A 359 -12.27 -19.29 -8.67
C PRO A 359 -11.68 -18.98 -10.05
N GLN A 360 -12.42 -19.38 -11.10
CA GLN A 360 -12.12 -18.92 -12.45
C GLN A 360 -12.19 -17.38 -12.51
N ILE A 361 -11.29 -16.80 -13.31
CA ILE A 361 -11.19 -15.36 -13.48
C ILE A 361 -12.43 -14.86 -14.24
N ASP A 362 -13.17 -13.96 -13.60
CA ASP A 362 -14.21 -13.11 -14.21
C ASP A 362 -13.55 -11.79 -14.64
N PRO A 363 -13.44 -11.48 -15.94
CA PRO A 363 -12.72 -10.31 -16.44
C PRO A 363 -13.50 -8.99 -16.29
N TRP A 364 -13.95 -8.70 -15.08
CA TRP A 364 -14.85 -7.59 -14.75
C TRP A 364 -14.31 -6.20 -15.13
N TRP A 365 -13.00 -6.05 -15.28
CA TRP A 365 -12.37 -4.78 -15.64
C TRP A 365 -12.46 -4.48 -17.14
N GLU A 366 -12.56 -5.48 -18.00
CA GLU A 366 -12.68 -5.31 -19.46
C GLU A 366 -13.95 -4.53 -19.80
N LEU A 367 -15.03 -4.77 -19.06
CA LEU A 367 -16.30 -4.04 -19.17
C LEU A 367 -16.20 -2.55 -18.85
N LEU A 368 -15.08 -2.11 -18.26
CA LEU A 368 -14.81 -0.73 -17.85
C LEU A 368 -13.67 -0.09 -18.65
N GLY A 369 -13.03 -0.84 -19.55
CA GLY A 369 -11.85 -0.44 -20.31
C GLY A 369 -12.14 0.32 -21.60
N GLU A 370 -13.37 0.27 -22.12
CA GLU A 370 -13.74 0.87 -23.42
C GLU A 370 -14.84 1.94 -23.32
N MET A 371 -14.48 3.18 -23.67
CA MET A 371 -15.30 4.11 -24.46
C MET A 371 -14.39 4.89 -25.41
#